data_AF-A0A9W9D9I0-F1
#
_entry.id   AF-A0A9W9D9I0-F1
#
_cell.length_a   1.000
_cell.length_b   1.000
_cell.length_c   1.000
_cell.angle_alpha   90.00
_cell.angle_beta   90.00
_cell.angle_gamma   90.00
#
_symmetry.space_group_name_H-M   'P 1'
#
loop_
_entity.id
_entity.type
_entity.pdbx_description
1 polymer ?
#
loop_
_entity_poly.entity_id
_entity_poly.type
_entity_poly.pdbx_seq_one_letter_code
_entity_poly.pdbx_strand_id
1 'polypeptide(L)'
;MQSGISASQELKSALGELIVSSAQRGLIARIDKETIVPGATIPSSASSFLDDLSNLSSHIQPNEALYILLRRSDSLSSPDKSLVAVTYVPNAAPVRQKMLFASTRLTLVRELGGEHFPESIFTTEPSELTAEGWQKHVQHTESSNPLTAEEQSLQDIKDAEALESRGTRGQSLAQGGRLALKADDEIAGALQKLGQGGDNLVQLRMDPKSETLKLVASSSATPSTIASSIDPKEPTYSFYRHDDSEASIVFISTCPSGAKIKERMLYAASRGNVVSLAQNDAGLKVAKKLEATNPDEVTEQVILGEFKVEKAEVKQGFSKPKRPGRR
;
A
#
# COMPACT_ATOMS: atom_id res chain seq x y z
N MET A 1 16.32 26.00 11.37
CA MET A 1 17.33 26.66 12.23
C MET A 1 16.78 26.68 13.65
N GLN A 2 17.46 26.02 14.59
CA GLN A 2 17.08 25.96 16.01
C GLN A 2 17.94 26.97 16.78
N SER A 3 17.35 27.75 17.68
CA SER A 3 18.04 28.82 18.43
C SER A 3 19.07 28.33 19.45
N GLY A 4 19.03 27.05 19.85
CA GLY A 4 19.85 26.52 20.94
C GLY A 4 19.31 26.84 22.34
N ILE A 5 18.19 27.56 22.46
CA ILE A 5 17.54 27.89 23.73
C ILE A 5 16.80 26.66 24.27
N SER A 6 17.03 26.35 25.55
CA SER A 6 16.45 25.19 26.24
C SER A 6 15.50 25.61 27.36
N ALA A 7 14.59 24.70 27.73
CA ALA A 7 13.68 24.84 28.85
C ALA A 7 14.41 24.68 30.18
N SER A 8 14.19 25.63 31.09
CA SER A 8 14.67 25.56 32.47
C SER A 8 14.06 24.37 33.22
N GLN A 9 14.74 23.92 34.28
CA GLN A 9 14.17 22.91 35.17
C GLN A 9 12.91 23.41 35.88
N GLU A 10 12.86 24.70 36.22
CA GLU A 10 11.68 25.34 36.82
C GLU A 10 10.46 25.22 35.91
N LEU A 11 10.63 25.41 34.59
CA LEU A 11 9.54 25.25 33.63
C LEU A 11 9.05 23.79 33.56
N LYS A 12 9.96 22.82 33.63
CA LYS A 12 9.62 21.39 33.64
C LYS A 12 8.86 21.01 34.92
N SER A 13 9.26 21.55 36.07
CA SER A 13 8.55 21.37 37.33
C SER A 13 7.15 21.99 37.29
N ALA A 14 7.02 23.22 36.79
CA ALA A 14 5.73 23.90 36.64
C ALA A 14 4.79 23.17 35.68
N LEU A 15 5.32 22.57 34.60
CA LEU A 15 4.54 21.69 33.73
C LEU A 15 4.06 20.43 34.45
N GLY A 16 4.91 19.82 35.28
CA GLY A 16 4.54 18.68 36.10
C GLY A 16 3.35 19.01 37.03
N GLU A 17 3.36 20.20 37.62
CA GLU A 17 2.21 20.69 38.42
C GLU A 17 0.96 20.89 37.57
N LEU A 18 1.07 21.46 36.37
CA LEU A 18 -0.06 21.64 35.44
C LEU A 18 -0.69 20.31 35.01
N ILE A 19 0.10 19.25 34.88
CA ILE A 19 -0.39 17.91 34.49
C ILE A 19 -1.17 17.23 35.63
N VAL A 20 -0.77 17.48 36.88
CA VAL A 20 -1.31 16.77 38.05
C VAL A 20 -2.41 17.56 38.77
N SER A 21 -2.41 18.89 38.66
CA SER A 21 -3.35 19.78 39.35
C SER A 21 -4.45 20.31 38.43
N SER A 22 -5.68 20.35 38.94
CA SER A 22 -6.81 20.98 38.24
C SER A 22 -6.97 22.46 38.56
N ALA A 23 -6.18 23.02 39.48
CA ALA A 23 -6.29 24.42 39.90
C ALA A 23 -5.86 25.39 38.79
N GLN A 24 -4.99 24.94 37.88
CA GLN A 24 -4.46 25.72 36.78
C GLN A 24 -5.03 25.20 35.46
N ARG A 25 -5.46 26.14 34.61
CA ARG A 25 -5.81 25.88 33.22
C ARG A 25 -4.56 25.88 32.35
N GLY A 26 -3.56 26.68 32.69
CA GLY A 26 -2.36 26.78 31.89
C GLY A 26 -1.21 27.51 32.56
N LEU A 27 -0.10 27.56 31.84
CA LEU A 27 1.15 28.17 32.25
C LEU A 27 1.72 29.01 31.11
N ILE A 28 2.13 30.24 31.43
CA ILE A 28 2.87 31.09 30.51
C ILE A 28 4.35 30.75 30.62
N ALA A 29 5.05 30.74 29.48
CA ALA A 29 6.50 30.64 29.45
C ALA A 29 7.09 31.72 28.55
N ARG A 30 8.27 32.21 28.92
CA ARG A 30 8.97 33.29 28.23
C ARG A 30 10.45 32.97 28.08
N ILE A 31 11.09 33.60 27.11
CA ILE A 31 12.54 33.50 26.94
C ILE A 31 13.17 34.62 27.77
N ASP A 32 13.93 34.25 28.78
CA ASP A 32 14.79 35.17 29.54
C ASP A 32 16.22 34.66 29.49
N LYS A 33 17.17 35.54 29.16
CA LYS A 33 18.62 35.23 29.06
C LYS A 33 18.91 33.87 28.38
N GLU A 34 18.34 33.66 27.19
CA GLU A 34 18.56 32.46 26.36
C GLU A 34 18.08 31.14 27.00
N THR A 35 17.17 31.22 27.98
CA THR A 35 16.52 30.07 28.61
C THR A 35 15.01 30.28 28.62
N ILE A 36 14.23 29.21 28.48
CA ILE A 36 12.77 29.29 28.64
C ILE A 36 12.42 29.11 30.11
N VAL A 37 11.83 30.15 30.70
CA VAL A 37 11.47 30.21 32.12
C VAL A 37 9.95 30.26 32.29
N PRO A 38 9.41 29.72 33.40
CA PRO A 38 7.99 29.83 33.69
C PRO A 38 7.61 31.29 34.02
N GLY A 39 6.39 31.66 33.64
CA GLY A 39 5.77 32.94 33.90
C GLY A 39 4.54 32.77 34.80
N ALA A 40 3.50 33.58 34.56
CA ALA A 40 2.26 33.50 35.30
C ALA A 40 1.48 32.21 34.99
N THR A 41 0.73 31.73 35.98
CA THR A 41 -0.22 30.62 35.82
C THR A 41 -1.60 31.16 35.50
N ILE A 42 -2.35 30.41 34.70
CA ILE A 42 -3.71 30.75 34.30
C ILE A 42 -4.64 29.90 35.16
N PRO A 43 -5.53 30.50 35.98
CA PRO A 43 -6.42 29.74 36.84
C PRO A 43 -7.45 28.97 36.01
N SER A 44 -7.86 27.80 36.50
CA SER A 44 -9.07 27.12 36.04
C SER A 44 -10.21 27.51 36.98
N SER A 45 -10.92 28.58 36.64
CA SER A 45 -11.97 29.18 37.47
C SER A 45 -13.37 28.90 36.94
N ALA A 46 -13.49 28.61 35.64
CA ALA A 46 -14.74 28.33 34.97
C ALA A 46 -15.01 26.83 34.82
N SER A 47 -16.24 26.50 34.42
CA SER A 47 -16.69 25.12 34.22
C SER A 47 -16.17 24.48 32.94
N SER A 48 -15.71 25.27 31.96
CA SER A 48 -15.27 24.77 30.66
C SER A 48 -13.95 25.39 30.21
N PHE A 49 -13.23 24.65 29.37
CA PHE A 49 -11.99 25.09 28.74
C PHE A 49 -12.15 26.43 28.01
N LEU A 50 -13.24 26.60 27.26
CA LEU A 50 -13.48 27.80 26.46
C LEU A 50 -13.70 29.04 27.34
N ASP A 51 -14.42 28.88 28.45
CA ASP A 51 -14.69 29.99 29.36
C ASP A 51 -13.40 30.45 30.07
N ASP A 52 -12.53 29.51 30.43
CA ASP A 52 -11.23 29.79 31.05
C ASP A 52 -10.26 30.54 30.11
N LEU A 53 -10.47 30.52 28.78
CA LEU A 53 -9.65 31.29 27.84
C LEU A 53 -9.77 32.80 28.07
N SER A 54 -10.87 33.28 28.63
CA SER A 54 -11.03 34.70 28.98
C SER A 54 -9.97 35.18 29.99
N ASN A 55 -9.44 34.27 30.82
CA ASN A 55 -8.38 34.55 31.79
C ASN A 55 -7.02 34.86 31.12
N LEU A 56 -6.85 34.57 29.82
CA LEU A 56 -5.63 34.89 29.07
C LEU A 56 -5.47 36.38 28.78
N SER A 57 -6.58 37.11 28.70
CA SER A 57 -6.61 38.51 28.24
C SER A 57 -5.69 39.45 29.02
N SER A 58 -5.55 39.24 30.34
CA SER A 58 -4.70 40.06 31.22
C SER A 58 -3.20 39.84 30.98
N HIS A 59 -2.83 38.73 30.34
CA HIS A 59 -1.44 38.34 30.12
C HIS A 59 -0.96 38.59 28.68
N ILE A 60 -1.88 38.87 27.76
CA ILE A 60 -1.57 39.09 26.35
C ILE A 60 -1.24 40.57 26.13
N GLN A 61 -0.03 40.85 25.68
CA GLN A 61 0.40 42.19 25.29
C GLN A 61 0.50 42.30 23.76
N PRO A 62 0.18 43.46 23.16
CA PRO A 62 0.21 43.63 21.71
C PRO A 62 1.63 43.67 21.14
N ASN A 63 2.67 43.87 21.97
CA ASN A 63 4.05 44.08 21.55
C ASN A 63 5.04 43.05 22.14
N GLU A 64 4.55 41.99 22.79
CA GLU A 64 5.39 40.98 23.44
C GLU A 64 4.95 39.57 23.04
N ALA A 65 5.92 38.73 22.69
CA ALA A 65 5.69 37.32 22.38
C ALA A 65 5.83 36.44 23.64
N LEU A 66 5.03 35.39 23.71
CA LEU A 66 5.01 34.45 24.83
C LEU A 66 4.58 33.05 24.37
N TYR A 67 4.90 32.04 25.17
CA TYR A 67 4.36 30.70 25.03
C TYR A 67 3.27 30.48 26.06
N ILE A 68 2.22 29.76 25.67
CA ILE A 68 1.10 29.40 26.53
C ILE A 68 0.92 27.90 26.45
N LEU A 69 0.99 27.22 27.59
CA LEU A 69 0.73 25.79 27.71
C LEU A 69 -0.66 25.64 28.34
N LEU A 70 -1.62 25.08 27.62
CA LEU A 70 -3.02 25.00 28.03
C LEU A 70 -3.46 23.55 28.19
N ARG A 71 -4.21 23.27 29.26
CA ARG A 71 -4.86 21.97 29.47
C ARG A 71 -6.23 21.94 28.80
N ARG A 72 -6.42 21.01 27.85
CA ARG A 72 -7.69 20.88 27.12
C ARG A 72 -8.81 20.30 27.95
N SER A 73 -8.52 19.33 28.81
CA SER A 73 -9.54 18.66 29.61
C SER A 73 -9.93 19.46 30.84
N ASP A 74 -11.24 19.49 31.13
CA ASP A 74 -11.76 20.15 32.31
C ASP A 74 -11.48 19.34 33.59
N SER A 75 -11.55 18.01 33.50
CA SER A 75 -11.27 17.09 34.61
C SER A 75 -9.99 16.28 34.42
N LEU A 76 -9.25 16.07 35.52
CA LEU A 76 -8.10 15.16 35.59
C LEU A 76 -8.47 13.68 35.40
N SER A 77 -9.76 13.33 35.56
CA SER A 77 -10.29 12.00 35.29
C SER A 77 -10.56 11.75 33.80
N SER A 78 -10.43 12.77 32.96
CA SER A 78 -10.57 12.62 31.51
C SER A 78 -9.53 11.63 30.98
N PRO A 79 -9.89 10.73 30.04
CA PRO A 79 -8.91 9.92 29.33
C PRO A 79 -7.97 10.78 28.49
N ASP A 80 -8.46 11.94 28.04
CA ASP A 80 -7.66 12.94 27.35
C ASP A 80 -6.99 13.88 28.36
N LYS A 81 -5.67 13.70 28.51
CA LYS A 81 -4.78 14.55 29.33
C LYS A 81 -3.87 15.42 28.46
N SER A 82 -4.25 15.62 27.21
CA SER A 82 -3.47 16.43 26.29
C SER A 82 -3.43 17.90 26.71
N LEU A 83 -2.28 18.49 26.43
CA LEU A 83 -2.02 19.90 26.51
C LEU A 83 -1.88 20.48 25.10
N VAL A 84 -2.05 21.79 24.97
CA VAL A 84 -1.81 22.52 23.73
C VAL A 84 -0.71 23.53 23.98
N ALA A 85 0.29 23.54 23.10
CA ALA A 85 1.36 24.52 23.13
C ALA A 85 1.06 25.65 22.13
N VAL A 86 0.61 26.79 22.65
CA VAL A 86 0.36 27.99 21.85
C VAL A 86 1.59 28.89 21.86
N THR A 87 2.03 29.29 20.68
CA THR A 87 3.10 30.28 20.48
C THR A 87 2.46 31.57 19.99
N TYR A 88 2.39 32.59 20.84
CA TYR A 88 1.84 33.89 20.50
C TYR A 88 2.97 34.86 20.15
N VAL A 89 2.96 35.37 18.92
CA VAL A 89 3.98 36.28 18.40
C VAL A 89 3.28 37.43 17.67
N PRO A 90 3.03 38.57 18.34
CA PRO A 90 2.27 39.63 17.71
C PRO A 90 3.08 40.39 16.67
N ASN A 91 2.38 40.97 15.70
CA ASN A 91 3.01 41.72 14.60
C ASN A 91 3.74 42.97 15.07
N ALA A 92 3.39 43.56 16.22
CA ALA A 92 4.11 44.71 16.78
C ALA A 92 5.32 44.31 17.66
N ALA A 93 5.56 43.01 17.89
CA ALA A 93 6.73 42.58 18.67
C ALA A 93 8.06 42.90 17.95
N PRO A 94 9.15 43.18 18.71
CA PRO A 94 10.48 43.37 18.13
C PRO A 94 10.92 42.18 17.28
N VAL A 95 11.58 42.45 16.14
CA VAL A 95 12.01 41.41 15.17
C VAL A 95 12.84 40.31 15.83
N ARG A 96 13.75 40.68 16.74
CA ARG A 96 14.56 39.71 17.50
C ARG A 96 13.68 38.75 18.30
N GLN A 97 12.63 39.25 18.96
CA GLN A 97 11.72 38.42 19.74
C GLN A 97 10.91 37.49 18.83
N LYS A 98 10.39 37.99 17.71
CA LYS A 98 9.68 37.16 16.71
C LYS A 98 10.56 35.99 16.24
N MET A 99 11.82 36.28 15.90
CA MET A 99 12.78 35.28 15.46
C MET A 99 13.08 34.25 16.56
N LEU A 100 13.33 34.71 17.79
CA LEU A 100 13.66 33.82 18.92
C LEU A 100 12.49 32.88 19.26
N PHE A 101 11.26 33.40 19.37
CA PHE A 101 10.10 32.58 19.70
C PHE A 101 9.75 31.61 18.55
N ALA A 102 9.75 32.08 17.30
CA ALA A 102 9.49 31.21 16.15
C ALA A 102 10.53 30.07 16.01
N SER A 103 11.81 30.36 16.24
CA SER A 103 12.90 29.37 16.11
C SER A 103 13.06 28.44 17.34
N THR A 104 12.42 28.77 18.47
CA THR A 104 12.51 28.01 19.72
C THR A 104 11.26 27.16 19.99
N ARG A 105 10.10 27.45 19.39
CA ARG A 105 8.82 26.76 19.67
C ARG A 105 8.89 25.22 19.59
N LEU A 106 9.62 24.66 18.63
CA LEU A 106 9.74 23.21 18.48
C LEU A 106 10.64 22.59 19.56
N THR A 107 11.67 23.33 20.00
CA THR A 107 12.53 22.93 21.11
C THR A 107 11.73 22.86 22.40
N LEU A 108 10.87 23.85 22.66
CA LEU A 108 9.98 23.88 23.82
C LEU A 108 9.15 22.59 23.90
N VAL A 109 8.40 22.27 22.85
CA VAL A 109 7.54 21.07 22.82
C VAL A 109 8.36 19.80 22.99
N ARG A 110 9.52 19.70 22.33
CA ARG A 110 10.39 18.53 22.43
C ARG A 110 10.97 18.34 23.83
N GLU A 111 11.42 19.41 24.49
CA GLU A 111 12.05 19.34 25.81
C GLU A 111 11.05 19.17 26.96
N LEU A 112 9.80 19.57 26.73
CA LEU A 112 8.70 19.38 27.67
C LEU A 112 7.95 18.05 27.50
N GLY A 113 8.32 17.25 26.50
CA GLY A 113 7.67 15.98 26.17
C GLY A 113 6.59 16.18 25.10
N GLY A 114 6.92 15.87 23.84
CA GLY A 114 6.01 16.07 22.70
C GLY A 114 4.73 15.23 22.78
N GLU A 115 4.75 14.13 23.54
CA GLU A 115 3.60 13.29 23.84
C GLU A 115 2.49 14.01 24.59
N HIS A 116 2.83 15.05 25.36
CA HIS A 116 1.84 15.87 26.06
C HIS A 116 1.15 16.86 25.13
N PHE A 117 1.74 17.18 23.98
CA PHE A 117 1.30 18.21 23.06
C PHE A 117 0.98 17.62 21.67
N PRO A 118 -0.17 16.95 21.50
CA PRO A 118 -0.61 16.48 20.18
C PRO A 118 -0.80 17.63 19.19
N GLU A 119 -1.00 18.84 19.69
CA GLU A 119 -1.27 20.03 18.93
C GLU A 119 -0.42 21.20 19.42
N SER A 120 0.19 21.93 18.48
CA SER A 120 0.90 23.18 18.72
C SER A 120 0.43 24.25 17.74
N ILE A 121 -0.03 25.37 18.28
CA ILE A 121 -0.70 26.43 17.53
C ILE A 121 0.21 27.67 17.51
N PHE A 122 0.22 28.38 16.40
CA PHE A 122 0.91 29.65 16.26
C PHE A 122 -0.12 30.76 16.04
N THR A 123 -0.10 31.78 16.88
CA THR A 123 -1.05 32.91 16.84
C THR A 123 -0.29 34.22 16.74
N THR A 124 -0.90 35.21 16.10
CA THR A 124 -0.36 36.55 15.89
C THR A 124 -1.28 37.64 16.40
N GLU A 125 -2.58 37.37 16.53
CA GLU A 125 -3.56 38.31 17.01
C GLU A 125 -4.15 37.87 18.37
N PRO A 126 -4.41 38.81 19.30
CA PRO A 126 -5.08 38.49 20.55
C PRO A 126 -6.48 37.88 20.36
N SER A 127 -7.16 38.22 19.27
CA SER A 127 -8.47 37.69 18.89
C SER A 127 -8.47 36.16 18.72
N GLU A 128 -7.33 35.59 18.31
CA GLU A 128 -7.15 34.14 18.12
C GLU A 128 -7.07 33.38 19.46
N LEU A 129 -6.74 34.08 20.56
CA LEU A 129 -6.61 33.50 21.91
C LEU A 129 -7.90 33.58 22.73
N THR A 130 -9.04 33.80 22.07
CA THR A 130 -10.38 33.86 22.67
C THR A 130 -11.15 32.56 22.43
N ALA A 131 -12.29 32.38 23.12
CA ALA A 131 -13.20 31.26 22.86
C ALA A 131 -13.66 31.20 21.39
N GLU A 132 -13.97 32.36 20.79
CA GLU A 132 -14.34 32.44 19.38
C GLU A 132 -13.17 32.11 18.45
N GLY A 133 -11.97 32.58 18.79
CA GLY A 133 -10.74 32.25 18.06
C GLY A 133 -10.46 30.75 18.08
N TRP A 134 -10.61 30.11 19.23
CA TRP A 134 -10.45 28.67 19.37
C TRP A 134 -11.47 27.88 18.54
N GLN A 135 -12.74 28.28 18.55
CA GLN A 135 -13.77 27.63 17.73
C GLN A 135 -13.47 27.73 16.24
N LYS A 136 -13.02 28.90 15.77
CA LYS A 136 -12.58 29.09 14.38
C LYS A 136 -11.40 28.18 14.03
N HIS A 137 -10.45 28.02 14.94
CA HIS A 137 -9.31 27.11 14.75
C HIS A 137 -9.76 25.64 14.62
N VAL A 138 -10.68 25.18 15.48
CA VAL A 138 -11.26 23.83 15.38
C VAL A 138 -11.98 23.64 14.06
N GLN A 139 -12.84 24.60 13.67
CA GLN A 139 -13.57 24.55 12.39
C GLN A 139 -12.62 24.52 11.19
N HIS A 140 -11.54 25.30 11.21
CA HIS A 140 -10.53 25.29 10.15
C HIS A 140 -9.80 23.94 10.08
N THR A 141 -9.44 23.36 11.23
CA THR A 141 -8.77 22.05 11.28
C THR A 141 -9.66 20.91 10.79
N GLU A 142 -10.98 21.00 11.04
CA GLU A 142 -11.98 20.03 10.55
C GLU A 142 -12.38 20.25 9.08
N SER A 143 -12.05 21.42 8.52
CA SER A 143 -12.38 21.74 7.13
C SER A 143 -11.57 20.88 6.15
N SER A 144 -12.16 20.60 5.00
CA SER A 144 -11.48 19.84 3.94
C SER A 144 -10.26 20.60 3.45
N ASN A 145 -9.13 19.89 3.30
CA ASN A 145 -7.93 20.46 2.71
C ASN A 145 -8.28 21.07 1.34
N PRO A 146 -7.83 22.30 1.06
CA PRO A 146 -8.03 22.89 -0.27
C PRO A 146 -7.20 22.10 -1.28
N LEU A 147 -7.88 21.37 -2.15
CA LEU A 147 -7.25 20.63 -3.25
C LEU A 147 -7.24 21.49 -4.51
N THR A 148 -6.18 21.35 -5.29
CA THR A 148 -6.14 21.86 -6.67
C THR A 148 -7.04 21.03 -7.57
N ALA A 149 -7.43 21.60 -8.72
CA ALA A 149 -8.24 20.88 -9.70
C ALA A 149 -7.57 19.58 -10.19
N GLU A 150 -6.24 19.58 -10.31
CA GLU A 150 -5.46 18.41 -10.69
C GLU A 150 -5.48 17.35 -9.58
N GLU A 151 -5.29 17.72 -8.32
CA GLU A 151 -5.34 16.77 -7.19
C GLU A 151 -6.73 16.16 -7.03
N GLN A 152 -7.79 16.96 -7.21
CA GLN A 152 -9.17 16.45 -7.20
C GLN A 152 -9.37 15.42 -8.31
N SER A 153 -8.89 15.70 -9.53
CA SER A 153 -9.02 14.76 -10.66
C SER A 153 -8.28 13.44 -10.42
N LEU A 154 -7.10 13.48 -9.79
CA LEU A 154 -6.34 12.27 -9.45
C LEU A 154 -7.04 11.44 -8.38
N GLN A 155 -7.67 12.11 -7.41
CA GLN A 155 -8.46 11.44 -6.38
C GLN A 155 -9.70 10.75 -7.00
N ASP A 156 -10.39 11.44 -7.91
CA ASP A 156 -11.55 10.89 -8.62
C ASP A 156 -11.17 9.65 -9.46
N ILE A 157 -10.01 9.68 -10.16
CA ILE A 157 -9.49 8.54 -10.91
C ILE A 157 -9.19 7.36 -9.98
N LYS A 158 -8.49 7.62 -8.87
CA LYS A 158 -8.14 6.58 -7.89
C LYS A 158 -9.39 5.91 -7.31
N ASP A 159 -10.42 6.68 -7.03
CA ASP A 159 -11.68 6.17 -6.50
C ASP A 159 -12.44 5.36 -7.56
N ALA A 160 -12.42 5.79 -8.83
CA ALA A 160 -12.98 5.05 -9.95
C ALA A 160 -12.25 3.70 -10.18
N GLU A 161 -10.91 3.70 -10.17
CA GLU A 161 -10.09 2.49 -10.27
C GLU A 161 -10.35 1.52 -9.10
N ALA A 162 -10.49 2.03 -7.88
CA ALA A 162 -10.80 1.22 -6.71
C ALA A 162 -12.20 0.59 -6.81
N LEU A 163 -13.17 1.26 -7.43
CA LEU A 163 -14.49 0.73 -7.68
C LEU A 163 -14.46 -0.38 -8.75
N GLU A 164 -13.73 -0.16 -9.84
CA GLU A 164 -13.57 -1.17 -10.90
C GLU A 164 -12.80 -2.41 -10.41
N SER A 165 -11.76 -2.21 -9.59
CA SER A 165 -10.96 -3.29 -8.99
C SER A 165 -11.78 -4.22 -8.07
N ARG A 166 -12.89 -3.73 -7.51
CA ARG A 166 -13.80 -4.53 -6.67
C ARG A 166 -14.80 -5.39 -7.47
N GLY A 167 -14.85 -5.24 -8.79
CA GLY A 167 -15.68 -6.06 -9.66
C GLY A 167 -15.03 -7.41 -9.95
N THR A 168 -15.53 -8.49 -9.34
CA THR A 168 -15.24 -9.88 -9.75
C THR A 168 -15.82 -10.25 -11.12
N ARG A 169 -16.08 -9.27 -11.99
CA ARG A 169 -16.28 -9.56 -13.41
C ARG A 169 -14.93 -10.01 -13.92
N GLY A 170 -14.77 -11.34 -14.04
CA GLY A 170 -13.72 -12.02 -14.78
C GLY A 170 -13.74 -11.69 -16.28
N GLN A 171 -13.91 -10.42 -16.64
CA GLN A 171 -13.38 -9.88 -17.86
C GLN A 171 -11.86 -9.87 -17.64
N SER A 172 -11.26 -11.05 -17.90
CA SER A 172 -9.84 -11.16 -18.20
C SER A 172 -9.44 -9.92 -19.00
N LEU A 173 -8.36 -9.24 -18.57
CA LEU A 173 -7.67 -8.23 -19.38
C LEU A 173 -7.83 -8.59 -20.84
N ALA A 174 -8.46 -7.70 -21.61
CA ALA A 174 -8.75 -7.80 -23.03
C ALA A 174 -7.93 -8.92 -23.70
N GLN A 175 -8.44 -10.15 -23.62
CA GLN A 175 -7.84 -11.27 -24.31
C GLN A 175 -8.16 -10.96 -25.76
N GLY A 176 -7.15 -10.46 -26.47
CA GLY A 176 -7.25 -9.97 -27.84
C GLY A 176 -8.17 -10.89 -28.64
N GLY A 177 -9.12 -10.26 -29.34
CA GLY A 177 -10.37 -10.84 -29.82
C GLY A 177 -10.28 -12.31 -30.24
N ARG A 178 -11.31 -13.07 -29.88
CA ARG A 178 -11.52 -14.49 -30.25
C ARG A 178 -11.14 -14.72 -31.71
N LEU A 179 -9.88 -15.13 -31.95
CA LEU A 179 -9.44 -15.53 -33.27
C LEU A 179 -10.20 -16.82 -33.60
N ALA A 180 -11.12 -16.77 -34.55
CA ALA A 180 -11.89 -17.94 -34.97
C ALA A 180 -10.92 -18.96 -35.56
N LEU A 181 -10.54 -19.95 -34.75
CA LEU A 181 -9.65 -21.02 -35.17
C LEU A 181 -10.38 -21.88 -36.19
N LYS A 182 -9.81 -21.98 -37.40
CA LYS A 182 -10.15 -23.07 -38.31
C LYS A 182 -9.27 -24.24 -37.95
N ALA A 183 -9.88 -25.32 -37.50
CA ALA A 183 -9.20 -26.58 -37.24
C ALA A 183 -9.70 -27.62 -38.25
N ASP A 184 -8.78 -28.42 -38.75
CA ASP A 184 -9.11 -29.54 -39.62
C ASP A 184 -9.72 -30.69 -38.78
N ASP A 185 -10.65 -31.46 -39.37
CA ASP A 185 -11.34 -32.58 -38.70
C ASP A 185 -10.37 -33.63 -38.12
N GLU A 186 -9.16 -33.73 -38.71
CA GLU A 186 -8.08 -34.60 -38.25
C GLU A 186 -7.60 -34.28 -36.82
N ILE A 187 -7.67 -33.00 -36.41
CA ILE A 187 -7.23 -32.55 -35.09
C ILE A 187 -8.19 -33.03 -34.01
N ALA A 188 -9.50 -32.88 -34.24
CA ALA A 188 -10.52 -33.36 -33.31
C ALA A 188 -10.39 -34.88 -33.12
N GLY A 189 -10.18 -35.62 -34.21
CA GLY A 189 -9.93 -37.06 -34.16
C GLY A 189 -8.67 -37.45 -33.38
N ALA A 190 -7.55 -36.73 -33.56
CA ALA A 190 -6.31 -36.98 -32.82
C ALA A 190 -6.47 -36.70 -31.31
N LEU A 191 -7.11 -35.58 -30.95
CA LEU A 191 -7.38 -35.21 -29.56
C LEU A 191 -8.37 -36.17 -28.89
N GLN A 192 -9.38 -36.67 -29.61
CA GLN A 192 -10.29 -37.70 -29.07
C GLN A 192 -9.56 -39.02 -28.80
N LYS A 193 -8.70 -39.46 -29.72
CA LYS A 193 -7.85 -40.66 -29.54
C LYS A 193 -6.89 -40.50 -28.36
N LEU A 194 -6.36 -39.30 -28.15
CA LEU A 194 -5.55 -38.97 -26.97
C LEU A 194 -6.35 -39.18 -25.68
N GLY A 195 -7.64 -38.85 -25.63
CA GLY A 195 -8.48 -39.10 -24.46
C GLY A 195 -8.86 -40.58 -24.25
N GLN A 196 -8.94 -41.36 -25.33
CA GLN A 196 -9.42 -42.76 -25.32
C GLN A 196 -8.34 -43.82 -25.08
N GLY A 197 -7.11 -43.42 -24.76
CA GLY A 197 -6.02 -44.38 -24.51
C GLY A 197 -5.16 -44.72 -25.73
N GLY A 198 -5.26 -43.97 -26.83
CA GLY A 198 -4.35 -44.08 -27.98
C GLY A 198 -2.96 -43.50 -27.70
N ASP A 199 -2.31 -42.94 -28.72
CA ASP A 199 -1.10 -42.12 -28.55
C ASP A 199 -1.25 -41.13 -27.39
N ASN A 200 -0.21 -40.96 -26.59
CA ASN A 200 -0.26 -40.13 -25.38
C ASN A 200 0.34 -38.72 -25.59
N LEU A 201 0.76 -38.37 -26.81
CA LEU A 201 1.22 -37.04 -27.18
C LEU A 201 0.62 -36.62 -28.52
N VAL A 202 -0.04 -35.46 -28.55
CA VAL A 202 -0.53 -34.81 -29.78
C VAL A 202 0.06 -33.42 -29.87
N GLN A 203 0.71 -33.11 -31.00
CA GLN A 203 1.36 -31.83 -31.23
C GLN A 203 0.66 -31.07 -32.36
N LEU A 204 0.36 -29.80 -32.11
CA LEU A 204 -0.35 -28.91 -33.02
C LEU A 204 0.47 -27.64 -33.26
N ARG A 205 0.34 -27.08 -34.46
CA ARG A 205 1.01 -25.84 -34.85
C ARG A 205 0.05 -24.93 -35.59
N MET A 206 0.25 -23.63 -35.45
CA MET A 206 -0.48 -22.64 -36.23
C MET A 206 0.25 -22.34 -37.53
N ASP A 207 -0.44 -22.45 -38.67
CA ASP A 207 0.11 -22.00 -39.94
C ASP A 207 -0.03 -20.47 -40.05
N PRO A 208 1.07 -19.69 -40.09
CA PRO A 208 1.02 -18.23 -40.08
C PRO A 208 0.47 -17.60 -41.38
N LYS A 209 0.35 -18.39 -42.46
CA LYS A 209 -0.21 -17.93 -43.74
C LYS A 209 -1.71 -18.09 -43.81
N SER A 210 -2.21 -19.25 -43.39
CA SER A 210 -3.62 -19.61 -43.46
C SER A 210 -4.39 -19.33 -42.16
N GLU A 211 -3.66 -19.06 -41.07
CA GLU A 211 -4.20 -18.85 -39.72
C GLU A 211 -5.08 -20.03 -39.26
N THR A 212 -4.71 -21.23 -39.70
CA THR A 212 -5.36 -22.50 -39.33
C THR A 212 -4.47 -23.32 -38.42
N LEU A 213 -5.10 -24.04 -37.50
CA LEU A 213 -4.42 -25.01 -36.66
C LEU A 213 -4.20 -26.29 -37.46
N LYS A 214 -3.00 -26.86 -37.38
CA LYS A 214 -2.61 -28.10 -38.07
C LYS A 214 -2.05 -29.12 -37.10
N LEU A 215 -2.33 -30.40 -37.35
CA LEU A 215 -1.70 -31.52 -36.66
C LEU A 215 -0.26 -31.68 -37.16
N VAL A 216 0.70 -31.68 -36.24
CA VAL A 216 2.12 -31.91 -36.54
C VAL A 216 2.43 -33.40 -36.41
N ALA A 217 2.08 -33.98 -35.26
CA ALA A 217 2.35 -35.38 -34.95
C ALA A 217 1.38 -35.90 -33.88
N SER A 218 1.13 -37.21 -33.93
CA SER A 218 0.52 -38.01 -32.87
C SER A 218 1.50 -39.16 -32.60
N SER A 219 1.95 -39.29 -31.36
CA SER A 219 2.99 -40.26 -30.98
C SER A 219 2.90 -40.67 -29.51
N SER A 220 3.68 -41.69 -29.15
CA SER A 220 3.89 -42.06 -27.76
C SER A 220 5.18 -41.42 -27.23
N ALA A 221 5.10 -40.77 -26.08
CA ALA A 221 6.19 -40.09 -25.40
C ALA A 221 6.16 -40.37 -23.88
N THR A 222 7.30 -40.18 -23.24
CA THR A 222 7.44 -40.15 -21.77
C THR A 222 7.75 -38.71 -21.36
N PRO A 223 7.57 -38.33 -20.08
CA PRO A 223 7.89 -36.97 -19.62
C PRO A 223 9.32 -36.53 -19.97
N SER A 224 10.26 -37.47 -20.02
CA SER A 224 11.67 -37.23 -20.40
C SER A 224 11.91 -37.07 -21.91
N THR A 225 11.01 -37.54 -22.79
CA THR A 225 11.21 -37.48 -24.25
C THR A 225 10.41 -36.38 -24.94
N ILE A 226 9.44 -35.75 -24.24
CA ILE A 226 8.61 -34.68 -24.80
C ILE A 226 9.45 -33.51 -25.32
N ALA A 227 10.46 -33.05 -24.55
CA ALA A 227 11.33 -31.96 -24.98
C ALA A 227 11.96 -32.21 -26.37
N SER A 228 12.44 -33.43 -26.62
CA SER A 228 13.05 -33.82 -27.90
C SER A 228 12.09 -33.86 -29.08
N SER A 229 10.77 -33.92 -28.82
CA SER A 229 9.74 -33.89 -29.86
C SER A 229 9.32 -32.48 -30.25
N ILE A 230 9.75 -31.45 -29.50
CA ILE A 230 9.35 -30.06 -29.73
C ILE A 230 10.38 -29.35 -30.62
N ASP A 231 9.88 -28.62 -31.60
CA ASP A 231 10.71 -27.83 -32.51
C ASP A 231 11.34 -26.63 -31.79
N PRO A 232 12.68 -26.46 -31.81
CA PRO A 232 13.34 -25.34 -31.17
C PRO A 232 13.19 -24.01 -31.93
N LYS A 233 12.61 -24.00 -33.13
CA LYS A 233 12.48 -22.81 -33.97
C LYS A 233 11.04 -22.31 -34.11
N GLU A 234 10.06 -23.18 -33.97
CA GLU A 234 8.66 -22.87 -34.25
C GLU A 234 7.73 -23.10 -33.04
N PRO A 235 6.76 -22.21 -32.77
CA PRO A 235 5.83 -22.37 -31.66
C PRO A 235 4.94 -23.60 -31.85
N THR A 236 4.77 -24.39 -30.79
CA THR A 236 4.07 -25.68 -30.85
C THR A 236 3.24 -25.90 -29.59
N TYR A 237 1.98 -26.28 -29.77
CA TYR A 237 1.11 -26.76 -28.69
C TYR A 237 1.21 -28.27 -28.58
N SER A 238 1.41 -28.79 -27.37
CA SER A 238 1.47 -30.23 -27.12
C SER A 238 0.45 -30.61 -26.07
N PHE A 239 -0.40 -31.59 -26.37
CA PHE A 239 -1.28 -32.22 -25.39
C PHE A 239 -0.68 -33.58 -25.03
N TYR A 240 -0.32 -33.74 -23.76
CA TYR A 240 0.27 -34.97 -23.24
C TYR A 240 -0.68 -35.62 -22.23
N ARG A 241 -0.98 -36.91 -22.40
CA ARG A 241 -1.73 -37.72 -21.42
C ARG A 241 -0.73 -38.35 -20.46
N HIS A 242 -0.79 -37.90 -19.21
CA HIS A 242 0.02 -38.47 -18.14
C HIS A 242 -0.49 -39.85 -17.74
N ASP A 243 0.42 -40.74 -17.36
CA ASP A 243 0.11 -42.11 -16.92
C ASP A 243 -0.16 -42.12 -15.41
N ASP A 244 -1.23 -41.42 -15.01
CA ASP A 244 -1.79 -41.44 -13.66
C ASP A 244 -3.17 -42.13 -13.66
N SER A 245 -3.71 -42.39 -12.47
CA SER A 245 -5.01 -43.05 -12.32
C SER A 245 -6.18 -42.30 -12.98
N GLU A 246 -6.02 -40.99 -13.22
CA GLU A 246 -7.03 -40.14 -13.86
C GLU A 246 -6.77 -39.88 -15.35
N ALA A 247 -5.67 -40.40 -15.92
CA ALA A 247 -5.23 -40.11 -17.28
C ALA A 247 -5.22 -38.59 -17.60
N SER A 248 -4.64 -37.82 -16.68
CA SER A 248 -4.66 -36.36 -16.68
C SER A 248 -3.96 -35.79 -17.91
N ILE A 249 -4.62 -34.84 -18.59
CA ILE A 249 -4.03 -34.14 -19.74
C ILE A 249 -3.26 -32.90 -19.29
N VAL A 250 -1.98 -32.82 -19.66
CA VAL A 250 -1.16 -31.61 -19.59
C VAL A 250 -1.17 -30.93 -20.96
N PHE A 251 -1.59 -29.67 -20.98
CA PHE A 251 -1.38 -28.81 -22.14
C PHE A 251 -0.06 -28.06 -21.97
N ILE A 252 0.86 -28.26 -22.89
CA ILE A 252 2.18 -27.63 -22.91
C ILE A 252 2.24 -26.68 -24.09
N SER A 253 2.56 -25.43 -23.79
CA SER A 253 2.69 -24.39 -24.79
C SER A 253 4.14 -23.92 -24.89
N THR A 254 4.83 -24.29 -25.97
CA THR A 254 6.23 -23.91 -26.18
C THR A 254 6.35 -22.88 -27.30
N CYS A 255 6.94 -21.72 -26.99
CA CYS A 255 7.11 -20.63 -27.95
C CYS A 255 8.56 -20.11 -27.96
N PRO A 256 9.44 -20.70 -28.81
CA PRO A 256 10.82 -20.27 -28.92
C PRO A 256 10.96 -18.79 -29.23
N SER A 257 11.89 -18.11 -28.56
CA SER A 257 12.16 -16.68 -28.77
C SER A 257 12.64 -16.37 -30.20
N GLY A 258 13.24 -17.36 -30.87
CA GLY A 258 13.68 -17.29 -32.26
C GLY A 258 12.57 -17.30 -33.31
N ALA A 259 11.32 -17.65 -32.94
CA ALA A 259 10.18 -17.60 -33.86
C ALA A 259 9.82 -16.16 -34.25
N LYS A 260 9.20 -15.95 -35.41
CA LYS A 260 8.87 -14.60 -35.89
C LYS A 260 7.82 -13.93 -35.00
N ILE A 261 7.87 -12.60 -34.86
CA ILE A 261 6.92 -11.84 -34.02
C ILE A 261 5.46 -12.17 -34.36
N LYS A 262 5.11 -12.25 -35.65
CA LYS A 262 3.76 -12.62 -36.09
C LYS A 262 3.35 -14.01 -35.58
N GLU A 263 4.23 -15.01 -35.70
CA GLU A 263 3.98 -16.38 -35.24
C GLU A 263 3.82 -16.42 -33.73
N ARG A 264 4.68 -15.73 -32.97
CA ARG A 264 4.58 -15.66 -31.51
C ARG A 264 3.30 -14.97 -31.03
N MET A 265 2.90 -13.87 -31.68
CA MET A 265 1.64 -13.18 -31.36
C MET A 265 0.43 -14.05 -31.66
N LEU A 266 0.40 -14.67 -32.85
CA LEU A 266 -0.69 -15.55 -33.28
C LEU A 266 -0.85 -16.74 -32.34
N TYR A 267 0.28 -17.33 -31.93
CA TYR A 267 0.35 -18.42 -30.98
C TYR A 267 -0.08 -18.00 -29.56
N ALA A 268 0.38 -16.87 -29.04
CA ALA A 268 -0.04 -16.39 -27.71
C ALA A 268 -1.55 -16.07 -27.67
N ALA A 269 -2.08 -15.40 -28.70
CA ALA A 269 -3.50 -15.05 -28.80
C ALA A 269 -4.41 -16.27 -28.96
N SER A 270 -3.95 -17.31 -29.67
CA SER A 270 -4.76 -18.50 -29.98
C SER A 270 -4.79 -19.54 -28.87
N ARG A 271 -3.91 -19.44 -27.86
CA ARG A 271 -3.74 -20.45 -26.81
C ARG A 271 -5.05 -20.80 -26.09
N GLY A 272 -5.82 -19.80 -25.69
CA GLY A 272 -7.10 -20.00 -25.01
C GLY A 272 -8.13 -20.73 -25.89
N ASN A 273 -8.14 -20.43 -27.19
CA ASN A 273 -9.04 -21.06 -28.15
C ASN A 273 -8.64 -22.51 -28.43
N VAL A 274 -7.34 -22.82 -28.50
CA VAL A 274 -6.84 -24.20 -28.68
C VAL A 274 -7.21 -25.08 -27.49
N VAL A 275 -7.06 -24.57 -26.27
CA VAL A 275 -7.52 -25.27 -25.06
C VAL A 275 -9.04 -25.46 -25.10
N SER A 276 -9.80 -24.41 -25.46
CA SER A 276 -11.26 -24.49 -25.54
C SER A 276 -11.73 -25.51 -26.58
N LEU A 277 -11.07 -25.59 -27.73
CA LEU A 277 -11.34 -26.58 -28.78
C LEU A 277 -11.10 -28.00 -28.26
N ALA A 278 -9.97 -28.24 -27.59
CA ALA A 278 -9.69 -29.55 -27.00
C ALA A 278 -10.71 -29.96 -25.94
N GLN A 279 -11.18 -29.01 -25.12
CA GLN A 279 -12.16 -29.29 -24.07
C GLN A 279 -13.59 -29.47 -24.60
N ASN A 280 -14.04 -28.58 -25.49
CA ASN A 280 -15.42 -28.55 -25.97
C ASN A 280 -15.68 -29.54 -27.10
N ASP A 281 -14.76 -29.64 -28.07
CA ASP A 281 -15.00 -30.39 -29.32
C ASP A 281 -14.42 -31.81 -29.25
N ALA A 282 -13.32 -32.00 -28.50
CA ALA A 282 -12.70 -33.31 -28.30
C ALA A 282 -13.00 -33.94 -26.92
N GLY A 283 -13.69 -33.22 -26.02
CA GLY A 283 -14.07 -33.72 -24.70
C GLY A 283 -12.91 -33.96 -23.73
N LEU A 284 -11.74 -33.37 -23.98
CA LEU A 284 -10.57 -33.55 -23.11
C LEU A 284 -10.68 -32.73 -21.83
N LYS A 285 -10.30 -33.32 -20.70
CA LYS A 285 -10.15 -32.59 -19.42
C LYS A 285 -8.70 -32.16 -19.24
N VAL A 286 -8.37 -30.94 -19.68
CA VAL A 286 -7.04 -30.35 -19.46
C VAL A 286 -6.86 -30.03 -17.97
N ALA A 287 -6.07 -30.85 -17.27
CA ALA A 287 -5.84 -30.75 -15.83
C ALA A 287 -4.78 -29.70 -15.48
N LYS A 288 -3.74 -29.59 -16.32
CA LYS A 288 -2.59 -28.71 -16.09
C LYS A 288 -2.21 -27.98 -17.36
N LYS A 289 -1.65 -26.77 -17.22
CA LYS A 289 -1.22 -25.91 -18.32
C LYS A 289 0.20 -25.42 -18.04
N LEU A 290 1.13 -25.85 -18.86
CA LEU A 290 2.54 -25.46 -18.79
C LEU A 290 2.86 -24.48 -19.93
N GLU A 291 3.66 -23.46 -19.63
CA GLU A 291 4.23 -22.56 -20.61
C GLU A 291 5.75 -22.62 -20.54
N ALA A 292 6.40 -22.76 -21.69
CA ALA A 292 7.85 -22.82 -21.81
C ALA A 292 8.31 -21.94 -22.98
N THR A 293 9.48 -21.31 -22.83
CA THR A 293 10.09 -20.59 -23.95
C THR A 293 10.82 -21.58 -24.85
N ASN A 294 11.63 -22.46 -24.27
CA ASN A 294 12.43 -23.42 -25.03
C ASN A 294 12.01 -24.87 -24.73
N PRO A 295 12.24 -25.81 -25.66
CA PRO A 295 12.01 -27.24 -25.42
C PRO A 295 12.70 -27.77 -24.16
N ASP A 296 13.92 -27.31 -23.86
CA ASP A 296 14.72 -27.78 -22.72
C ASP A 296 14.12 -27.43 -21.35
N GLU A 297 13.20 -26.46 -21.29
CA GLU A 297 12.47 -26.11 -20.06
C GLU A 297 11.35 -27.14 -19.75
N VAL A 298 10.92 -27.90 -20.76
CA VAL A 298 9.90 -28.95 -20.65
C VAL A 298 10.55 -30.24 -20.15
N THR A 299 11.12 -30.17 -18.94
CA THR A 299 11.76 -31.31 -18.29
C THR A 299 10.75 -32.23 -17.62
N GLU A 300 11.12 -33.51 -17.45
CA GLU A 300 10.34 -34.47 -16.68
C GLU A 300 10.00 -33.96 -15.27
N GLN A 301 10.93 -33.28 -14.61
CA GLN A 301 10.72 -32.73 -13.26
C GLN A 301 9.63 -31.67 -13.23
N VAL A 302 9.58 -30.80 -14.25
CA VAL A 302 8.57 -29.74 -14.38
C VAL A 302 7.20 -30.35 -14.64
N ILE A 303 7.10 -31.30 -15.57
CA ILE A 303 5.84 -31.97 -15.90
C ILE A 303 5.30 -32.76 -14.69
N LEU A 304 6.15 -33.54 -14.01
CA LEU A 304 5.74 -34.30 -12.83
C LEU A 304 5.46 -33.37 -11.64
N GLY A 305 6.14 -32.22 -11.56
CA GLY A 305 5.92 -31.19 -10.54
C GLY A 305 4.50 -30.63 -10.56
N GLU A 306 3.91 -30.45 -11.73
CA GLU A 306 2.52 -29.98 -11.90
C GLU A 306 1.49 -30.89 -11.19
N PHE A 307 1.79 -32.18 -11.05
CA PHE A 307 0.92 -33.18 -10.42
C PHE A 307 1.20 -33.39 -8.93
N LYS A 308 2.29 -32.82 -8.40
CA LYS A 308 2.57 -32.87 -6.96
C LYS A 308 1.64 -31.90 -6.24
N VAL A 309 0.93 -32.40 -5.23
CA VAL A 309 0.27 -31.52 -4.25
C VAL A 309 1.39 -30.92 -3.39
N GLU A 310 1.81 -29.70 -3.69
CA GLU A 310 2.76 -28.99 -2.83
C GLU A 310 2.16 -28.81 -1.44
N LYS A 311 2.77 -29.46 -0.45
CA LYS A 311 2.50 -29.13 0.96
C LYS A 311 3.00 -27.71 1.16
N ALA A 312 2.11 -26.79 1.50
CA ALA A 312 2.44 -25.40 1.77
C ALA A 312 3.69 -25.32 2.65
N GLU A 313 4.79 -24.82 2.10
CA GLU A 313 6.03 -24.66 2.85
C GLU A 313 5.78 -23.64 3.97
N VAL A 314 5.84 -24.12 5.21
CA VAL A 314 5.78 -23.26 6.38
C VAL A 314 7.09 -22.49 6.41
N LYS A 315 7.06 -21.23 5.98
CA LYS A 315 8.20 -20.31 6.07
C LYS A 315 8.64 -20.21 7.52
N GLN A 316 9.76 -20.84 7.86
CA GLN A 316 10.38 -20.75 9.18
C GLN A 316 10.95 -19.33 9.34
N GLY A 317 10.38 -18.54 10.25
CA GLY A 317 10.91 -17.24 10.61
C GLY A 317 12.22 -17.37 11.39
N PHE A 318 13.14 -16.42 11.20
CA PHE A 318 14.37 -16.39 11.97
C PHE A 318 14.08 -16.21 13.47
N SER A 319 14.83 -16.91 14.33
CA SER A 319 14.64 -16.80 15.78
C SER A 319 15.03 -15.41 16.28
N LYS A 320 14.23 -14.84 17.19
CA LYS A 320 14.58 -13.56 17.82
C LYS A 320 15.88 -13.73 18.62
N PRO A 321 16.79 -12.72 18.63
CA PRO A 321 18.00 -12.76 19.45
C PRO A 321 17.68 -13.04 20.93
N LYS A 322 18.57 -13.76 21.62
CA LYS A 322 18.44 -13.99 23.07
C LYS A 322 18.42 -12.65 23.80
N ARG A 323 17.53 -12.51 24.79
CA ARG A 323 17.47 -11.31 25.64
C ARG A 323 18.85 -11.06 26.30
N PRO A 324 19.27 -9.80 26.49
CA PRO A 324 20.50 -9.49 27.22
C PRO A 324 20.49 -10.17 28.58
N GLY A 325 21.57 -10.89 28.91
CA GLY A 325 21.72 -11.57 30.20
C GLY A 325 21.76 -10.56 31.35
N ARG A 326 21.16 -10.93 32.48
CA ARG A 326 21.23 -10.15 33.73
C ARG A 326 22.70 -10.13 34.18
N ARG A 327 23.30 -8.94 34.30
CA ARG A 327 24.57 -8.75 35.00
C ARG A 327 24.38 -9.03 36.49
#